data_AF-A0A521WT90-F1
#
_entry.id   AF-A0A521WT90-F1
#
_cell.length_a   1.000
_cell.length_b   1.000
_cell.length_c   1.000
_cell.angle_alpha   90.00
_cell.angle_beta   90.00
_cell.angle_gamma   90.00
#
_symmetry.space_group_name_H-M   'P 1'
#
loop_
_entity.id
_entity.type
_entity.pdbx_description
1 polymer ?
#
loop_
_entity_poly.entity_id
_entity_poly.type
_entity_poly.pdbx_seq_one_letter_code
_entity_poly.pdbx_strand_id
1 'polypeptide(L)'
;MPKMKEKTPKVKIDYSREQLIDICERAIVPHGRWSNRDTPHSQRDVGQAWAYLKAGCVYKVKTKENNTVAGSACNTDEHTIWIEIIHKSFASMEDDEVQLERTTFYLPTLKRLESYDGRDWY
;
A
#
# COMPACT_ATOMS: atom_id res chain seq x y z
N MET A 1 41.65 8.68 0.44
CA MET A 1 40.62 8.27 -0.54
C MET A 1 39.27 8.80 -0.07
N PRO A 2 38.63 9.75 -0.77
CA PRO A 2 37.30 10.19 -0.39
C PRO A 2 36.29 9.08 -0.70
N LYS A 3 35.55 8.65 0.32
CA LYS A 3 34.46 7.68 0.16
C LYS A 3 33.43 8.26 -0.79
N MET A 4 33.20 7.62 -1.93
CA MET A 4 32.08 7.93 -2.80
C MET A 4 30.82 7.76 -1.96
N LYS A 5 30.07 8.87 -1.77
CA LYS A 5 28.74 8.81 -1.18
C LYS A 5 27.87 8.01 -2.15
N GLU A 6 27.58 6.76 -1.82
CA GLU A 6 26.53 6.00 -2.51
C GLU A 6 25.28 6.87 -2.53
N LYS A 7 24.80 7.20 -3.74
CA LYS A 7 23.51 7.86 -3.89
C LYS A 7 22.47 6.89 -3.37
N THR A 8 21.92 7.15 -2.19
CA THR A 8 20.81 6.39 -1.64
C THR A 8 19.73 6.29 -2.72
N PRO A 9 19.27 5.08 -3.11
CA PRO A 9 18.26 4.95 -4.15
C PRO A 9 17.03 5.76 -3.73
N LYS A 10 16.58 6.65 -4.63
CA LYS A 10 15.42 7.50 -4.36
C LYS A 10 14.18 6.60 -4.37
N VAL A 11 13.56 6.41 -3.20
CA VAL A 11 12.31 5.66 -3.06
C VAL A 11 11.23 6.31 -3.94
N LYS A 12 10.57 5.51 -4.78
CA LYS A 12 9.43 5.96 -5.58
C LYS A 12 8.25 6.22 -4.65
N ILE A 13 7.66 7.40 -4.73
CA ILE A 13 6.54 7.84 -3.88
C ILE A 13 5.40 8.49 -4.67
N ASP A 14 5.63 8.75 -5.95
CA ASP A 14 4.71 9.32 -6.94
C ASP A 14 3.95 8.20 -7.66
N TYR A 15 3.18 7.42 -6.91
CA TYR A 15 2.32 6.39 -7.50
C TYR A 15 1.00 7.02 -7.99
N SER A 16 0.66 6.77 -9.27
CA SER A 16 -0.69 7.05 -9.77
C SER A 16 -1.70 6.02 -9.24
N ARG A 17 -2.98 6.33 -9.30
CA ARG A 17 -4.06 5.42 -8.90
C ARG A 17 -4.00 4.12 -9.70
N GLU A 18 -3.78 4.23 -11.01
CA GLU A 18 -3.71 3.11 -11.95
C GLU A 18 -2.52 2.21 -11.63
N GLN A 19 -1.38 2.80 -11.25
CA GLN A 19 -0.21 2.02 -10.81
C GLN A 19 -0.49 1.27 -9.51
N LEU A 20 -1.19 1.88 -8.55
CA LEU A 20 -1.57 1.20 -7.31
C LEU A 20 -2.59 0.09 -7.55
N ILE A 21 -3.54 0.29 -8.48
CA ILE A 21 -4.50 -0.74 -8.89
C ILE A 21 -3.77 -1.92 -9.52
N ASP A 22 -2.87 -1.70 -10.48
CA ASP A 22 -2.06 -2.75 -11.12
C ASP A 22 -1.26 -3.56 -10.08
N ILE A 23 -0.64 -2.86 -9.12
CA ILE A 23 0.09 -3.49 -8.02
C ILE A 23 -0.84 -4.37 -7.18
N CYS A 24 -2.04 -3.91 -6.84
CA CYS A 24 -3.00 -4.72 -6.09
C CYS A 24 -3.44 -5.94 -6.89
N GLU A 25 -3.74 -5.80 -8.18
CA GLU A 25 -4.17 -6.90 -9.06
C GLU A 25 -3.09 -7.98 -9.17
N ARG A 26 -1.82 -7.57 -9.28
CA ARG A 26 -0.67 -8.47 -9.30
C ARG A 26 -0.36 -9.09 -7.92
N ALA A 27 -0.74 -8.41 -6.85
CA ALA A 27 -0.54 -8.86 -5.46
C ALA A 27 -1.63 -9.85 -4.99
N ILE A 28 -2.71 -10.03 -5.74
CA ILE A 28 -3.72 -11.04 -5.44
C ILE A 28 -3.28 -12.37 -6.05
N VAL A 29 -3.07 -13.39 -5.22
CA VAL A 29 -2.65 -14.73 -5.65
C VAL A 29 -3.67 -15.80 -5.28
N PRO A 30 -3.76 -16.92 -6.04
CA PRO A 30 -4.63 -18.03 -5.70
C PRO A 30 -4.41 -18.53 -4.27
N HIS A 31 -5.48 -18.96 -3.59
CA HIS A 31 -5.44 -19.43 -2.20
C HIS A 31 -4.34 -20.47 -1.92
N GLY A 32 -4.10 -21.40 -2.85
CA GLY A 32 -3.04 -22.41 -2.71
C GLY A 32 -1.61 -21.88 -2.76
N ARG A 33 -1.42 -20.59 -3.07
CA ARG A 33 -0.13 -19.88 -3.05
C ARG A 33 0.01 -18.96 -1.84
N TRP A 34 -0.99 -18.91 -0.96
CA TRP A 34 -0.90 -18.12 0.26
C TRP A 34 0.17 -18.75 1.16
N SER A 35 1.21 -17.99 1.45
CA SER A 35 2.31 -18.38 2.34
C SER A 35 2.15 -17.72 3.71
N ASN A 36 3.07 -18.00 4.65
CA ASN A 36 3.03 -17.50 6.04
C ASN A 36 2.79 -15.98 6.17
N ARG A 37 3.08 -15.17 5.14
CA ARG A 37 2.88 -13.71 5.15
C ARG A 37 1.87 -13.18 4.12
N ASP A 38 1.44 -13.99 3.17
CA ASP A 38 0.20 -13.81 2.39
C ASP A 38 -1.00 -14.34 3.18
N THR A 39 -1.07 -13.94 4.45
CA THR A 39 -2.13 -14.39 5.32
C THR A 39 -3.49 -14.00 4.74
N PRO A 40 -4.57 -14.69 5.13
CA PRO A 40 -5.93 -14.28 4.75
C PRO A 40 -6.20 -12.78 5.02
N HIS A 41 -5.58 -12.23 6.07
CA HIS A 41 -5.64 -10.82 6.40
C HIS A 41 -4.96 -9.94 5.36
N SER A 42 -3.72 -10.27 4.96
CA SER A 42 -2.96 -9.51 3.94
C SER A 42 -3.70 -9.47 2.59
N GLN A 43 -4.24 -10.62 2.15
CA GLN A 43 -4.98 -10.71 0.88
C GLN A 43 -6.32 -9.95 0.94
N ARG A 44 -7.00 -9.99 2.09
CA ARG A 44 -8.20 -9.16 2.33
C ARG A 44 -7.87 -7.67 2.26
N ASP A 45 -6.78 -7.24 2.89
CA ASP A 45 -6.38 -5.84 2.95
C ASP A 45 -5.96 -5.32 1.56
N VAL A 46 -5.24 -6.12 0.76
CA VAL A 46 -4.94 -5.81 -0.66
C VAL A 46 -6.24 -5.70 -1.46
N GLY A 47 -7.17 -6.64 -1.29
CA GLY A 47 -8.47 -6.60 -1.97
C GLY A 47 -9.32 -5.39 -1.59
N GLN A 48 -9.29 -4.98 -0.33
CA GLN A 48 -9.99 -3.79 0.15
C GLN A 48 -9.36 -2.51 -0.41
N ALA A 49 -8.03 -2.40 -0.40
CA ALA A 49 -7.31 -1.29 -1.02
C ALA A 49 -7.64 -1.17 -2.51
N TRP A 50 -7.62 -2.29 -3.24
CA TRP A 50 -8.02 -2.35 -4.65
C TRP A 50 -9.43 -1.82 -4.86
N ALA A 51 -10.40 -2.29 -4.06
CA ALA A 51 -11.80 -1.87 -4.17
C ALA A 51 -11.96 -0.36 -3.97
N TYR A 52 -11.33 0.22 -2.94
CA TYR A 52 -11.38 1.67 -2.70
C TYR A 52 -10.69 2.49 -3.79
N LEU A 53 -9.55 2.03 -4.29
CA LEU A 53 -8.86 2.70 -5.39
C LEU A 53 -9.73 2.70 -6.66
N LYS A 54 -10.37 1.58 -7.00
CA LYS A 54 -11.30 1.49 -8.14
C LYS A 54 -12.56 2.34 -7.94
N ALA A 55 -13.02 2.49 -6.70
CA ALA A 55 -14.18 3.31 -6.35
C ALA A 55 -13.91 4.83 -6.37
N GLY A 56 -12.68 5.27 -6.66
CA GLY A 56 -12.35 6.69 -6.73
C GLY A 56 -12.02 7.34 -5.38
N CYS A 57 -11.90 6.56 -4.29
CA CYS A 57 -11.54 7.09 -2.97
C CYS A 57 -10.21 7.86 -3.01
N VAL A 58 -10.10 8.94 -2.23
CA VAL A 58 -8.87 9.75 -2.16
C VAL A 58 -7.79 8.93 -1.45
N TYR A 59 -6.55 9.01 -1.92
CA TYR A 59 -5.43 8.30 -1.29
C TYR A 59 -4.19 9.20 -1.15
N LYS A 60 -3.30 8.79 -0.25
CA LYS A 60 -1.99 9.39 -0.03
C LYS A 60 -0.94 8.30 0.19
N VAL A 61 0.20 8.42 -0.47
CA VAL A 61 1.38 7.58 -0.19
C VAL A 61 2.07 8.13 1.06
N LYS A 62 2.25 7.29 2.08
CA LYS A 62 2.89 7.66 3.35
C LYS A 62 4.41 7.65 3.18
N THR A 63 5.05 8.76 3.50
CA THR A 63 6.51 8.93 3.50
C THR A 63 6.96 9.46 4.85
N LYS A 64 8.27 9.37 5.15
CA LYS A 64 8.81 9.87 6.43
C LYS A 64 8.50 11.34 6.66
N GLU A 65 8.39 12.12 5.60
CA GLU A 65 8.17 13.57 5.64
C GLU A 65 6.69 13.92 5.85
N ASN A 66 5.76 13.06 5.41
CA ASN A 66 4.33 13.38 5.37
C ASN A 66 3.48 12.51 6.30
N ASN A 67 4.10 11.56 7.02
CA ASN A 67 3.45 10.72 8.00
C ASN A 67 3.17 11.54 9.26
N THR A 68 1.89 11.72 9.57
CA THR A 68 1.40 12.60 10.65
C THR A 68 1.45 11.94 12.01
N VAL A 69 1.73 10.63 12.07
CA VAL A 69 1.83 9.88 13.33
C VAL A 69 3.30 9.77 13.73
N ALA A 70 3.72 10.62 14.66
CA ALA A 70 5.06 10.55 15.25
C ALA A 70 5.31 9.14 15.83
N GLY A 71 6.36 8.47 15.38
CA GLY A 71 6.69 7.10 15.78
C GLY A 71 6.02 5.98 14.97
N SER A 72 5.20 6.29 13.97
CA SER A 72 4.66 5.27 13.06
C SER A 72 5.75 4.76 12.10
N ALA A 73 6.03 3.46 12.17
CA ALA A 73 6.95 2.77 11.26
C ALA A 73 6.39 2.58 9.83
N CYS A 74 5.17 3.05 9.54
CA CYS A 74 4.46 2.82 8.28
C CYS A 74 4.83 3.86 7.21
N ASN A 75 6.07 3.80 6.72
CA ASN A 75 6.58 4.69 5.69
C ASN A 75 6.99 3.90 4.46
N THR A 76 6.64 4.40 3.28
CA THR A 76 7.01 3.79 2.00
C THR A 76 8.53 3.73 1.87
N ASP A 77 9.04 2.56 1.51
CA ASP A 77 10.43 2.29 1.25
C ASP A 77 10.59 1.45 -0.03
N GLU A 78 11.77 0.86 -0.25
CA GLU A 78 12.03 0.04 -1.44
C GLU A 78 11.28 -1.30 -1.46
N HIS A 79 10.71 -1.70 -0.33
CA HIS A 79 10.09 -3.00 -0.09
C HIS A 79 8.57 -2.91 0.08
N THR A 80 8.08 -1.81 0.64
CA THR A 80 6.67 -1.68 1.01
C THR A 80 6.15 -0.31 0.62
N ILE A 81 5.02 -0.29 -0.06
CA ILE A 81 4.27 0.93 -0.34
C ILE A 81 3.20 1.06 0.74
N TRP A 82 3.28 2.11 1.55
CA TRP A 82 2.25 2.42 2.53
C TRP A 82 1.32 3.47 1.98
N ILE A 83 0.03 3.16 1.91
CA ILE A 83 -1.00 4.08 1.44
C ILE A 83 -2.06 4.29 2.52
N GLU A 84 -2.50 5.53 2.65
CA GLU A 84 -3.68 5.89 3.43
C GLU A 84 -4.81 6.22 2.44
N ILE A 85 -5.95 5.56 2.59
CA ILE A 85 -7.13 5.79 1.78
C ILE A 85 -8.22 6.42 2.65
N ILE A 86 -8.80 7.50 2.16
CA ILE A 86 -9.90 8.23 2.78
C ILE A 86 -11.19 7.78 2.11
N HIS A 87 -12.12 7.25 2.90
CA HIS A 87 -13.42 6.78 2.43
C HIS A 87 -14.53 7.24 3.37
N LYS A 88 -15.77 7.19 2.89
CA LYS A 88 -16.94 7.38 3.75
C LYS A 88 -17.04 6.19 4.71
N SER A 89 -17.35 6.46 5.96
CA SER A 89 -17.77 5.44 6.92
C SER A 89 -19.14 4.90 6.54
N PHE A 90 -19.52 3.77 7.15
CA PHE A 90 -20.88 3.26 7.03
C PHE A 90 -21.91 4.28 7.54
N ALA A 91 -21.62 4.99 8.64
CA ALA A 91 -22.51 6.02 9.20
C ALA A 91 -22.82 7.15 8.20
N SER A 92 -21.88 7.50 7.31
CA SER A 92 -22.12 8.48 6.24
C SER A 92 -23.16 8.05 5.19
N MET A 93 -23.58 6.79 5.23
CA MET A 93 -24.59 6.24 4.34
C MET A 93 -25.97 6.18 5.02
N GLU A 94 -26.02 6.28 6.35
CA GLU A 94 -27.25 6.24 7.15
C GLU A 94 -27.66 7.63 7.63
N ASP A 95 -26.69 8.50 7.92
CA ASP A 95 -26.90 9.87 8.38
C ASP A 95 -26.69 10.89 7.25
N ASP A 96 -27.34 12.06 7.34
CA ASP A 96 -27.14 13.20 6.43
C ASP A 96 -25.75 13.87 6.59
N GLU A 97 -24.98 13.50 7.62
CA GLU A 97 -23.64 14.01 7.88
C GLU A 97 -22.54 13.12 7.29
N VAL A 98 -21.59 13.74 6.56
CA VAL A 98 -20.45 13.02 5.97
C VAL A 98 -19.38 12.76 7.04
N GLN A 99 -19.21 11.49 7.39
CA GLN A 99 -18.15 10.99 8.28
C GLN A 99 -17.04 10.27 7.50
N LEU A 100 -15.86 10.88 7.41
CA LEU A 100 -14.74 10.29 6.70
C LEU A 100 -13.87 9.43 7.62
N GLU A 101 -13.52 8.25 7.15
CA GLU A 101 -12.55 7.34 7.77
C GLU A 101 -11.25 7.31 6.97
N ARG A 102 -10.16 7.01 7.68
CA ARG A 102 -8.83 6.84 7.10
C ARG A 102 -8.33 5.45 7.42
N THR A 103 -8.06 4.66 6.39
CA THR A 103 -7.54 3.30 6.54
C THR A 103 -6.16 3.23 5.89
N THR A 104 -5.18 2.71 6.63
CA THR A 104 -3.82 2.49 6.13
C THR A 104 -3.67 1.06 5.63
N PHE A 105 -3.17 0.92 4.41
CA PHE A 105 -2.85 -0.35 3.77
C PHE A 105 -1.37 -0.37 3.41
N TYR A 106 -0.82 -1.58 3.26
CA TYR A 106 0.50 -1.79 2.68
C TYR A 106 0.41 -2.66 1.44
N LEU A 107 1.21 -2.33 0.43
CA LEU A 107 1.28 -3.03 -0.85
C LEU A 107 2.75 -3.39 -1.15
N PRO A 108 3.02 -4.45 -1.94
CA PRO A 108 4.37 -4.73 -2.42
C PRO A 108 4.81 -3.68 -3.44
N THR A 109 6.12 -3.46 -3.56
CA THR A 109 6.68 -2.67 -4.67
C THR A 109 6.72 -3.47 -5.96
N LEU A 110 6.74 -2.80 -7.12
CA LEU A 110 6.89 -3.46 -8.43
C LEU A 110 8.15 -4.33 -8.47
N LYS A 111 9.27 -3.82 -7.93
CA LYS A 111 10.53 -4.56 -7.79
C LYS A 111 10.32 -5.90 -7.09
N ARG A 112 9.49 -5.94 -6.04
CA ARG A 112 9.17 -7.17 -5.29
C ARG A 112 8.26 -8.12 -6.06
N LEU A 113 7.26 -7.57 -6.75
CA LEU A 113 6.39 -8.36 -7.62
C LEU A 113 7.16 -8.99 -8.80
N GLU A 114 8.18 -8.30 -9.31
CA GLU A 114 9.02 -8.76 -10.42
C GLU A 114 10.11 -9.74 -9.98
N SER A 115 10.65 -9.60 -8.77
CA SER A 115 11.59 -10.56 -8.19
C SER A 115 10.93 -11.84 -7.70
N TYR A 116 9.65 -12.05 -8.00
CA TYR A 116 8.86 -13.17 -7.52
C TYR A 116 9.25 -14.48 -8.22
N ASP A 117 9.92 -15.36 -7.48
CA ASP A 117 10.28 -16.74 -7.88
C ASP A 117 9.37 -17.78 -7.20
N GLY A 118 8.09 -17.45 -6.98
CA GLY A 118 7.14 -18.34 -6.28
C GLY A 118 7.38 -18.48 -4.77
N ARG A 119 8.20 -17.61 -4.17
CA ARG A 119 8.41 -17.49 -2.73
C ARG A 119 7.92 -16.13 -2.23
N ASP A 120 7.76 -16.05 -0.91
CA ASP A 120 7.33 -14.88 -0.13
C ASP A 120 7.77 -13.55 -0.79
N TRP A 121 6.85 -12.59 -0.93
CA TRP A 121 7.22 -11.23 -1.32
C TRP A 121 7.95 -10.49 -0.19
N TYR A 122 8.12 -11.12 0.99
CA TYR A 122 8.97 -10.64 2.06
C TYR A 122 10.44 -11.03 1.94
#